data_AF-A0A1S9RZX2-F1
#
_entry.id   AF-A0A1S9RZX2-F1
#
_cell.length_a   1.000
_cell.length_b   1.000
_cell.length_c   1.000
_cell.angle_alpha   90.00
_cell.angle_beta   90.00
_cell.angle_gamma   90.00
#
_symmetry.space_group_name_H-M   'P 1'
#
loop_
_entity.id
_entity.type
_entity.pdbx_description
1 polymer ?
#
loop_
_entity_poly.entity_id
_entity_poly.type
_entity_poly.pdbx_seq_one_letter_code
_entity_poly.pdbx_strand_id
1 'polypeptide(L)'
;MREPLWIFPTRFVNRKIPLPLTKAYIYFLLVGLDYLHSECKVVYIDLKLGNILISFENEKILTDFIKRLQPMQYKVDDRSGRTIYLYHNNFGALDMGELKNIFPKIADFGNAIRLDKPSTLNGMVGEQVGVYPIQPDYYHAPENILGNKELFQQVHNTNCPYDAKSHLAVMIALLGPPPGALLAKSKAMFKHNWPSPITNDTRSLCNNAQEFFGSPFFNAEGWFTTISYANT
;
A
#
# COMPACT_ATOMS: atom_id res chain seq x y z
N MET A 1 -9.85 -7.74 -15.96
CA MET A 1 -8.41 -7.66 -15.60
C MET A 1 -7.88 -9.06 -15.48
N ARG A 2 -6.59 -9.28 -15.78
CA ARG A 2 -5.96 -10.60 -15.77
C ARG A 2 -5.63 -11.04 -14.36
N GLU A 3 -4.79 -10.27 -13.66
CA GLU A 3 -4.32 -10.62 -12.32
C GLU A 3 -3.78 -9.38 -11.60
N PRO A 4 -3.70 -9.40 -10.27
CA PRO A 4 -2.99 -8.37 -9.52
C PRO A 4 -1.46 -8.48 -9.70
N LEU A 5 -0.77 -7.35 -9.56
CA LEU A 5 0.65 -7.21 -9.86
C LEU A 5 1.54 -8.11 -8.98
N TRP A 6 1.12 -8.49 -7.77
CA TRP A 6 1.90 -9.43 -6.94
C TRP A 6 2.02 -10.84 -7.56
N ILE A 7 1.07 -11.25 -8.42
CA ILE A 7 1.13 -12.53 -9.13
C ILE A 7 1.95 -12.41 -10.42
N PHE A 8 1.94 -11.24 -11.07
CA PHE A 8 2.51 -11.04 -12.40
C PHE A 8 3.99 -11.46 -12.56
N PRO A 9 4.91 -11.22 -11.59
CA PRO A 9 6.28 -11.71 -11.68
C PRO A 9 6.38 -13.22 -11.90
N THR A 10 5.43 -14.01 -11.41
CA THR A 10 5.44 -15.48 -11.55
C THR A 10 5.35 -15.96 -12.99
N ARG A 11 4.94 -15.09 -13.92
CA ARG A 11 4.87 -15.36 -15.36
C ARG A 11 6.22 -15.25 -16.07
N PHE A 12 7.25 -14.75 -15.40
CA PHE A 12 8.59 -14.56 -15.95
C PHE A 12 9.61 -15.52 -15.35
N VAL A 13 10.69 -15.78 -16.10
CA VAL A 13 11.83 -16.56 -15.63
C VAL A 13 12.37 -15.94 -14.34
N ASN A 14 12.71 -16.77 -13.36
CA ASN A 14 13.19 -16.37 -12.03
C ASN A 14 12.23 -15.49 -11.22
N ARG A 15 10.95 -15.43 -11.61
CA ARG A 15 9.93 -14.59 -10.98
C ARG A 15 10.31 -13.11 -10.95
N LYS A 16 10.86 -12.60 -12.06
CA LYS A 16 11.32 -11.20 -12.17
C LYS A 16 10.79 -10.55 -13.44
N ILE A 17 10.17 -9.39 -13.28
CA ILE A 17 9.73 -8.56 -14.40
C ILE A 17 10.97 -7.97 -15.09
N PRO A 18 11.06 -7.99 -16.43
CA PRO A 18 12.17 -7.38 -17.15
C PRO A 18 12.30 -5.88 -16.84
N LEU A 19 13.53 -5.40 -16.59
CA LEU A 19 13.79 -4.01 -16.22
C LEU A 19 13.17 -2.95 -17.17
N PRO A 20 13.19 -3.12 -18.50
CA PRO A 20 12.52 -2.17 -19.39
C PRO A 20 11.01 -2.07 -19.14
N LEU A 21 10.36 -3.21 -18.87
CA LEU A 21 8.93 -3.26 -18.55
C LEU A 21 8.65 -2.64 -17.18
N THR A 22 9.50 -2.93 -16.19
CA THR A 22 9.46 -2.29 -14.86
C THR A 22 9.50 -0.78 -14.96
N LYS A 23 10.42 -0.21 -15.74
CA LYS A 23 10.53 1.25 -15.94
C LYS A 23 9.25 1.82 -16.57
N ALA A 24 8.71 1.16 -17.58
CA ALA A 24 7.47 1.59 -18.22
C ALA A 24 6.28 1.55 -17.25
N TYR A 25 6.17 0.52 -16.41
CA TYR A 25 5.07 0.38 -15.46
C TYR A 25 5.15 1.42 -14.33
N ILE A 26 6.35 1.70 -13.81
CA ILE A 26 6.55 2.80 -12.86
C ILE A 26 6.09 4.11 -13.48
N TYR A 27 6.47 4.38 -14.73
CA TYR A 27 6.03 5.59 -15.43
C TYR A 27 4.50 5.67 -15.53
N PHE A 28 3.80 4.61 -15.94
CA PHE A 28 2.33 4.60 -16.01
C PHE A 28 1.67 4.81 -14.64
N LEU A 29 2.20 4.20 -13.59
CA LEU A 29 1.68 4.37 -12.23
C LEU A 29 1.89 5.80 -11.74
N LEU A 30 3.05 6.40 -11.99
CA LEU A 30 3.33 7.79 -11.63
C LEU A 30 2.43 8.76 -12.39
N VAL A 31 2.19 8.55 -13.68
CA VAL A 31 1.23 9.36 -14.46
C VAL A 31 -0.19 9.21 -13.91
N GLY A 32 -0.59 7.99 -13.54
CA GLY A 32 -1.89 7.75 -12.92
C GLY A 32 -2.05 8.44 -11.56
N LEU A 33 -1.02 8.37 -10.71
CA LEU A 33 -0.99 9.07 -9.42
C LEU A 33 -0.98 10.59 -9.59
N ASP A 34 -0.22 11.11 -10.56
CA ASP A 34 -0.20 12.54 -10.87
C ASP A 34 -1.59 13.02 -11.28
N TYR A 35 -2.28 12.32 -12.19
CA TYR A 35 -3.66 12.63 -12.55
C TYR A 35 -4.63 12.59 -11.36
N LEU A 36 -4.48 11.61 -10.46
CA LEU A 36 -5.30 11.54 -9.23
C LEU A 36 -5.08 12.76 -8.34
N HIS A 37 -3.82 13.19 -8.19
CA HIS A 37 -3.46 14.34 -7.36
C HIS A 37 -3.81 15.69 -8.01
N SER A 38 -3.45 15.89 -9.29
CA SER A 38 -3.56 17.17 -9.99
C SER A 38 -5.00 17.46 -10.42
N GLU A 39 -5.67 16.49 -11.03
CA GLU A 39 -7.00 16.68 -11.62
C GLU A 39 -8.12 16.26 -10.68
N CYS A 40 -8.00 15.07 -10.07
CA CYS A 40 -9.08 14.50 -9.26
C CYS A 40 -9.08 14.98 -7.81
N LYS A 41 -7.98 15.58 -7.34
CA LYS A 41 -7.76 15.94 -5.93
C LYS A 41 -7.99 14.75 -4.99
N VAL A 42 -7.56 13.57 -5.39
CA VAL A 42 -7.69 12.31 -4.65
C VAL A 42 -6.33 11.87 -4.17
N VAL A 43 -6.17 11.61 -2.88
CA VAL A 43 -5.02 10.90 -2.33
C VAL A 43 -5.35 9.42 -2.27
N TYR A 44 -4.55 8.63 -2.97
CA TYR A 44 -4.64 7.18 -2.93
C TYR A 44 -3.71 6.64 -1.83
N ILE A 45 -4.28 6.13 -0.74
CA ILE A 45 -3.53 5.80 0.49
C ILE A 45 -3.18 4.32 0.64
N ASP A 46 -3.61 3.45 -0.28
CA ASP A 46 -3.46 1.99 -0.18
C ASP A 46 -2.71 1.42 -1.41
N LEU A 47 -1.59 2.05 -1.78
CA LEU A 47 -0.77 1.64 -2.92
C LEU A 47 0.06 0.40 -2.60
N LYS A 48 -0.53 -0.76 -2.91
CA LYS A 48 0.08 -2.08 -2.78
C LYS A 48 -0.09 -2.93 -4.03
N LEU A 49 0.72 -3.99 -4.13
CA LEU A 49 0.71 -4.91 -5.28
C LEU A 49 -0.64 -5.61 -5.52
N GLY A 50 -1.42 -5.79 -4.46
CA GLY A 50 -2.79 -6.31 -4.55
C GLY A 50 -3.75 -5.39 -5.30
N ASN A 51 -3.51 -4.07 -5.21
CA ASN A 51 -4.40 -3.05 -5.76
C ASN A 51 -3.95 -2.52 -7.12
N ILE A 52 -2.83 -3.02 -7.65
CA ILE A 52 -2.43 -2.75 -9.04
C ILE A 52 -2.81 -3.96 -9.87
N LEU A 53 -3.77 -3.78 -10.79
CA LEU A 53 -4.26 -4.84 -11.64
C LEU A 53 -3.59 -4.78 -13.01
N ILE A 54 -3.26 -5.95 -13.56
CA ILE A 54 -2.67 -6.11 -14.88
C ILE A 54 -3.77 -6.45 -15.90
N SER A 55 -3.77 -5.78 -17.05
CA SER A 55 -4.72 -6.08 -18.14
C SER A 55 -4.38 -7.38 -18.86
N PHE A 56 -5.34 -7.91 -19.62
CA PHE A 56 -5.06 -8.97 -20.58
C PHE A 56 -4.28 -8.40 -21.77
N GLU A 57 -3.39 -9.22 -22.33
CA GLU A 57 -2.63 -8.93 -23.54
C GLU A 57 -3.51 -8.96 -24.81
N ASN A 58 -4.57 -9.76 -24.81
CA ASN A 58 -5.58 -9.79 -25.86
C ASN A 58 -6.92 -10.35 -25.35
N GLU A 59 -8.01 -10.08 -26.07
CA GLU A 59 -9.36 -10.56 -25.70
C GLU A 59 -9.58 -12.05 -25.97
N LYS A 60 -8.80 -12.66 -26.88
CA LYS A 60 -8.93 -14.08 -27.24
C LYS A 60 -8.72 -15.00 -26.04
N ILE A 61 -7.89 -14.59 -25.09
CA ILE A 61 -7.64 -15.31 -23.84
C ILE A 61 -8.94 -15.56 -23.07
N LEU A 62 -9.83 -14.57 -22.98
CA LEU A 62 -11.10 -14.74 -22.30
C LEU A 62 -12.00 -15.73 -23.06
N THR A 63 -12.04 -15.62 -24.38
CA THR A 63 -12.81 -16.56 -25.23
C THR A 63 -12.31 -17.99 -25.07
N ASP A 64 -10.99 -18.21 -25.11
CA ASP A 64 -10.40 -19.53 -24.98
C ASP A 64 -10.48 -20.06 -23.54
N PHE A 65 -10.47 -19.17 -22.55
CA PHE A 65 -10.74 -19.52 -21.16
C PHE A 65 -12.17 -20.04 -20.99
N ILE A 66 -13.18 -19.32 -21.51
CA ILE A 66 -14.59 -19.72 -21.46
C ILE A 66 -14.81 -21.07 -22.13
N LYS A 67 -14.19 -21.32 -23.30
CA LYS A 67 -14.29 -22.62 -24.00
C LYS A 67 -13.74 -23.79 -23.19
N ARG A 68 -12.73 -23.55 -22.35
CA ARG A 68 -12.09 -24.57 -21.50
C ARG A 68 -12.69 -24.63 -20.10
N LEU A 69 -13.59 -23.70 -19.76
CA LEU A 69 -14.11 -23.53 -18.42
C LEU A 69 -15.00 -24.72 -18.07
N GLN A 70 -14.60 -25.48 -17.06
CA GLN A 70 -15.51 -26.36 -16.33
C GLN A 70 -16.37 -25.52 -15.37
N PRO A 71 -17.56 -25.97 -14.96
CA PRO A 71 -18.42 -25.23 -14.03
C PRO A 71 -17.60 -24.75 -12.83
N MET A 72 -17.51 -23.43 -12.68
CA MET A 72 -16.69 -22.81 -11.64
C MET A 72 -17.29 -23.15 -10.28
N GLN A 73 -16.44 -23.59 -9.33
CA GLN A 73 -16.90 -23.86 -7.98
C GLN A 73 -17.55 -22.60 -7.39
N TYR A 74 -18.67 -22.76 -6.70
CA TYR A 74 -19.39 -21.67 -6.08
C TYR A 74 -19.97 -22.10 -4.74
N LYS A 75 -20.30 -21.13 -3.90
CA LYS A 75 -21.15 -21.30 -2.72
C LYS A 75 -22.33 -20.34 -2.81
N VAL A 76 -23.45 -20.71 -2.21
CA VAL A 76 -24.57 -19.78 -2.00
C VAL A 76 -24.45 -19.25 -0.59
N ASP A 77 -24.48 -17.93 -0.42
CA ASP A 77 -24.54 -17.33 0.91
C ASP A 77 -25.95 -17.51 1.49
N ASP A 78 -26.08 -18.29 2.56
CA ASP A 78 -27.35 -18.65 3.17
C ASP A 78 -28.16 -17.43 3.67
N ARG A 79 -27.48 -16.31 3.96
CA ARG A 79 -28.13 -15.08 4.45
C ARG A 79 -28.70 -14.22 3.33
N SER A 80 -27.95 -14.04 2.24
CA SER A 80 -28.34 -13.14 1.14
C SER A 80 -28.89 -13.87 -0.08
N GLY A 81 -28.79 -15.20 -0.13
CA GLY A 81 -29.11 -16.02 -1.30
C GLY A 81 -28.18 -15.79 -2.49
N ARG A 82 -27.08 -15.04 -2.32
CA ARG A 82 -26.17 -14.70 -3.41
C ARG A 82 -25.21 -15.83 -3.71
N THR A 83 -25.06 -16.16 -4.99
CA THR A 83 -24.01 -17.06 -5.48
C THR A 83 -22.66 -16.36 -5.49
N ILE A 84 -21.70 -16.91 -4.75
CA ILE A 84 -20.31 -16.45 -4.68
C ILE A 84 -19.45 -17.49 -5.39
N TYR A 85 -18.89 -17.12 -6.52
CA TYR A 85 -17.99 -17.97 -7.29
C TYR A 85 -16.57 -17.93 -6.71
N LEU A 86 -15.89 -19.08 -6.75
CA LEU A 86 -14.47 -19.17 -6.44
C LEU A 86 -13.67 -18.41 -7.50
N TYR A 87 -12.73 -17.58 -7.08
CA TYR A 87 -11.89 -16.82 -8.00
C TYR A 87 -11.03 -17.75 -8.85
N HIS A 88 -10.71 -17.31 -10.08
CA HIS A 88 -9.83 -18.03 -10.99
C HIS A 88 -8.78 -17.08 -11.56
N ASN A 89 -7.54 -17.23 -11.14
CA ASN A 89 -6.44 -16.32 -11.51
C ASN A 89 -5.49 -16.93 -12.56
N ASN A 90 -5.72 -18.16 -13.03
CA ASN A 90 -4.83 -18.81 -13.97
C ASN A 90 -5.38 -18.79 -15.41
N PHE A 91 -4.99 -17.77 -16.17
CA PHE A 91 -5.36 -17.62 -17.58
C PHE A 91 -4.31 -18.21 -18.55
N GLY A 92 -3.38 -19.01 -18.05
CA GLY A 92 -2.30 -19.62 -18.84
C GLY A 92 -1.03 -18.76 -18.93
N ALA A 93 -0.14 -19.11 -19.86
CA ALA A 93 1.06 -18.34 -20.15
C ALA A 93 0.73 -16.97 -20.76
N LEU A 94 1.66 -16.02 -20.66
CA LEU A 94 1.55 -14.73 -21.35
C LEU A 94 1.87 -14.92 -22.83
N ASP A 95 1.07 -14.30 -23.70
CA ASP A 95 1.46 -14.12 -25.10
C ASP A 95 2.52 -13.01 -25.19
N MET A 96 3.78 -13.42 -25.29
CA MET A 96 4.92 -12.51 -25.35
C MET A 96 4.90 -11.60 -26.59
N GLY A 97 4.21 -11.99 -27.66
CA GLY A 97 4.04 -11.16 -28.87
C GLY A 97 3.15 -9.94 -28.64
N GLU A 98 2.25 -10.02 -27.65
CA GLU A 98 1.26 -8.99 -27.31
C GLU A 98 1.54 -8.30 -25.97
N LEU A 99 2.75 -8.47 -25.41
CA LEU A 99 3.16 -7.90 -24.12
C LEU A 99 2.98 -6.36 -24.07
N LYS A 100 3.11 -5.69 -25.22
CA LYS A 100 2.91 -4.24 -25.36
C LYS A 100 1.49 -3.76 -25.03
N ASN A 101 0.50 -4.66 -25.02
CA ASN A 101 -0.90 -4.36 -24.71
C ASN A 101 -1.21 -4.55 -23.21
N ILE A 102 -0.23 -4.99 -22.42
CA ILE A 102 -0.39 -5.20 -20.99
C ILE A 102 -0.06 -3.88 -20.26
N PHE A 103 -1.02 -3.38 -19.49
CA PHE A 103 -0.87 -2.14 -18.72
C PHE A 103 -1.25 -2.36 -17.25
N PRO A 104 -0.50 -1.76 -16.31
CA PRO A 104 -0.90 -1.68 -14.91
C PRO A 104 -2.01 -0.65 -14.73
N LYS A 105 -2.99 -0.95 -13.87
CA LYS A 105 -4.07 -0.04 -13.50
C LYS A 105 -4.22 -0.02 -11.98
N ILE A 106 -4.27 1.17 -11.40
CA ILE A 106 -4.61 1.36 -9.99
C ILE A 106 -6.09 1.04 -9.81
N ALA A 107 -6.39 0.17 -8.86
CA ALA A 107 -7.74 -0.29 -8.53
C ALA A 107 -8.00 -0.10 -7.02
N ASP A 108 -9.20 -0.46 -6.58
CA ASP A 108 -9.63 -0.37 -5.18
C ASP A 108 -9.44 1.02 -4.55
N PHE A 109 -10.38 1.92 -4.86
CA PHE A 109 -10.44 3.26 -4.29
C PHE A 109 -11.22 3.30 -2.96
N GLY A 110 -11.48 2.15 -2.33
CA GLY A 110 -12.28 2.07 -1.10
C GLY A 110 -11.69 2.87 0.06
N ASN A 111 -10.36 3.00 0.09
CA ASN A 111 -9.62 3.78 1.09
C ASN A 111 -9.24 5.19 0.58
N ALA A 112 -9.51 5.54 -0.67
CA ALA A 112 -9.04 6.80 -1.26
C ALA A 112 -9.75 8.02 -0.65
N ILE A 113 -9.02 9.10 -0.43
CA ILE A 113 -9.51 10.32 0.21
C ILE A 113 -9.59 11.45 -0.82
N ARG A 114 -10.73 12.13 -0.92
CA ARG A 114 -10.88 13.35 -1.71
C ARG A 114 -10.50 14.58 -0.88
N LEU A 115 -9.68 15.45 -1.44
CA LEU A 115 -9.22 16.71 -0.85
C LEU A 115 -10.04 17.92 -1.30
N ASP A 116 -10.82 17.80 -2.37
CA ASP A 116 -11.67 18.86 -2.91
C ASP A 116 -13.05 18.94 -2.25
N LYS A 117 -13.39 17.96 -1.43
CA LYS A 117 -14.63 17.92 -0.66
C LYS A 117 -14.31 18.01 0.83
N PRO A 118 -15.03 18.82 1.61
CA PRO A 118 -14.94 18.75 3.06
C PRO A 118 -15.27 17.32 3.49
N SER A 119 -14.43 16.75 4.37
CA SER A 119 -14.61 15.39 4.86
C SER A 119 -16.01 15.24 5.47
N THR A 120 -16.84 14.37 4.91
CA THR A 120 -18.17 14.04 5.47
C THR A 120 -18.06 13.22 6.76
N LEU A 121 -16.84 12.83 7.14
CA LEU A 121 -16.60 11.97 8.29
C LEU A 121 -17.01 12.59 9.62
N ASN A 122 -17.20 13.91 9.72
CA ASN A 122 -17.56 14.56 11.00
C ASN A 122 -18.51 15.76 10.93
N GLY A 123 -19.20 16.01 9.81
CA GLY A 123 -20.13 17.16 9.73
C GLY A 123 -19.48 18.54 9.92
N MET A 124 -18.15 18.61 10.04
CA MET A 124 -17.40 19.86 10.02
C MET A 124 -17.01 20.17 8.58
N VAL A 125 -17.78 21.07 8.01
CA VAL A 125 -17.42 21.77 6.77
C VAL A 125 -16.21 22.65 7.08
N GLY A 126 -15.06 22.37 6.45
CA GLY A 126 -14.07 23.43 6.24
C GLY A 126 -12.60 23.23 6.64
N GLU A 127 -12.14 22.08 7.13
CA GLU A 127 -10.68 21.86 7.24
C GLU A 127 -10.15 21.12 6.01
N GLN A 128 -9.49 21.87 5.14
CA GLN A 128 -8.80 21.42 3.93
C GLN A 128 -7.53 20.59 4.24
N VAL A 129 -7.22 20.40 5.52
CA VAL A 129 -5.98 19.79 6.02
C VAL A 129 -6.34 18.70 7.03
N GLY A 130 -6.40 17.44 6.57
CA GLY A 130 -6.53 16.29 7.45
C GLY A 130 -5.17 15.66 7.73
N VAL A 131 -4.81 15.53 9.01
CA VAL A 131 -3.67 14.72 9.44
C VAL A 131 -4.16 13.28 9.60
N TYR A 132 -4.04 12.49 8.53
CA TYR A 132 -4.39 11.07 8.57
C TYR A 132 -3.13 10.23 8.83
N PRO A 133 -3.19 9.18 9.66
CA PRO A 133 -2.14 8.18 9.67
C PRO A 133 -2.10 7.53 8.29
N ILE A 134 -1.14 7.92 7.46
CA ILE A 134 -0.84 7.21 6.23
C ILE A 134 -0.22 5.89 6.67
N GLN A 135 -0.90 4.78 6.35
CA GLN A 135 -0.59 3.44 6.83
C GLN A 135 0.92 3.16 6.75
N PRO A 136 1.61 3.05 7.91
CA PRO A 136 3.04 2.76 7.95
C PRO A 136 3.38 1.37 7.40
N ASP A 137 2.44 0.44 7.53
CA ASP A 137 2.62 -0.98 7.23
C ASP A 137 2.89 -1.24 5.74
N TYR A 138 2.53 -0.28 4.87
CA TYR A 138 2.54 -0.45 3.42
C TYR A 138 3.08 0.77 2.68
N TYR A 139 4.08 1.49 3.22
CA TYR A 139 4.87 2.41 2.38
C TYR A 139 5.69 1.60 1.37
N HIS A 140 5.03 1.10 0.35
CA HIS A 140 5.67 0.64 -0.88
C HIS A 140 5.85 1.88 -1.73
N ALA A 141 7.04 2.47 -1.66
CA ALA A 141 7.46 3.38 -2.71
C ALA A 141 7.33 2.63 -4.07
N PRO A 142 6.97 3.28 -5.18
CA PRO A 142 6.73 2.61 -6.48
C PRO A 142 7.88 1.70 -6.95
N GLU A 143 9.09 1.89 -6.46
CA GLU A 143 10.26 1.04 -6.66
C GLU A 143 10.20 -0.28 -5.87
N ASN A 144 9.61 -0.28 -4.67
CA ASN A 144 9.38 -1.48 -3.85
C ASN A 144 8.29 -2.38 -4.44
N ILE A 145 7.47 -1.82 -5.34
CA ILE A 145 6.38 -2.52 -5.99
C ILE A 145 6.90 -3.57 -7.00
N LEU A 146 8.15 -3.47 -7.46
CA LEU A 146 8.63 -4.32 -8.57
C LEU A 146 9.96 -5.03 -8.28
N GLY A 147 10.56 -4.78 -7.11
CA GLY A 147 11.66 -5.57 -6.58
C GLY A 147 11.15 -6.81 -5.83
N ASN A 148 11.82 -7.96 -5.99
CA ASN A 148 11.42 -9.23 -5.32
C ASN A 148 11.58 -9.21 -3.78
N LYS A 149 11.89 -8.06 -3.19
CA LYS A 149 12.14 -7.87 -1.76
C LYS A 149 11.67 -6.48 -1.35
N GLU A 150 11.03 -6.38 -0.20
CA GLU A 150 10.73 -5.11 0.46
C GLU A 150 12.03 -4.38 0.81
N LEU A 151 12.01 -3.05 0.69
CA LEU A 151 13.16 -2.20 0.99
C LEU A 151 13.43 -2.11 2.50
N PHE A 152 12.38 -2.08 3.29
CA PHE A 152 12.43 -2.08 4.75
C PHE A 152 12.00 -3.44 5.28
N GLN A 153 12.98 -4.31 5.55
CA GLN A 153 12.74 -5.64 6.09
C GLN A 153 12.85 -5.61 7.62
N GLN A 154 12.27 -6.60 8.30
CA GLN A 154 12.36 -6.76 9.77
C GLN A 154 11.63 -5.66 10.57
N VAL A 155 10.48 -5.22 10.05
CA VAL A 155 9.61 -4.23 10.72
C VAL A 155 8.62 -4.85 11.72
N HIS A 156 8.75 -6.16 11.98
CA HIS A 156 7.85 -6.95 12.83
C HIS A 156 8.61 -7.53 14.03
N ASN A 157 7.98 -7.55 15.21
CA ASN A 157 8.50 -8.24 16.40
C ASN A 157 7.65 -9.50 16.68
N THR A 158 8.18 -10.46 17.44
CA THR A 158 7.54 -11.77 17.74
C THR A 158 6.11 -11.67 18.29
N ASN A 159 5.74 -10.52 18.88
CA ASN A 159 4.45 -10.27 19.50
C ASN A 159 3.66 -9.08 18.90
N CYS A 160 4.20 -8.32 17.94
CA CYS A 160 3.53 -7.15 17.34
C CYS A 160 3.64 -7.19 15.81
N PRO A 161 2.51 -7.07 15.08
CA PRO A 161 2.52 -7.10 13.62
C PRO A 161 3.17 -5.86 13.00
N TYR A 162 3.45 -4.78 13.73
CA TYR A 162 4.23 -3.65 13.24
C TYR A 162 4.97 -2.95 14.39
N ASP A 163 6.27 -2.67 14.24
CA ASP A 163 7.03 -1.87 15.20
C ASP A 163 7.62 -0.64 14.51
N ALA A 164 6.99 0.51 14.76
CA ALA A 164 7.41 1.82 14.23
C ALA A 164 8.86 2.18 14.60
N LYS A 165 9.34 1.75 15.77
CA LYS A 165 10.72 2.02 16.19
C LYS A 165 11.71 1.20 15.37
N SER A 166 11.46 -0.10 15.20
CA SER A 166 12.30 -0.96 14.35
C SER A 166 12.28 -0.49 12.89
N HIS A 167 11.12 -0.11 12.35
CA HIS A 167 11.02 0.41 10.98
C HIS A 167 11.87 1.68 10.81
N LEU A 168 11.76 2.63 11.74
CA LEU A 168 12.55 3.86 11.71
C LEU A 168 14.06 3.60 11.85
N ALA A 169 14.47 2.60 12.63
CA ALA A 169 15.86 2.19 12.73
C ALA A 169 16.39 1.66 11.38
N VAL A 170 15.60 0.85 10.67
CA VAL A 170 15.94 0.34 9.33
C VAL A 170 16.03 1.49 8.32
N MET A 171 15.10 2.45 8.36
CA MET A 171 15.16 3.65 7.52
C MET A 171 16.44 4.45 7.78
N ILE A 172 16.82 4.67 9.04
CA ILE A 172 18.05 5.39 9.40
C ILE A 172 19.30 4.64 8.94
N ALA A 173 19.32 3.32 9.09
CA ALA A 173 20.43 2.49 8.65
C ALA A 173 20.64 2.56 7.12
N LEU A 174 19.55 2.68 6.36
CA LEU A 174 19.60 2.70 4.89
C LEU A 174 19.79 4.10 4.30
N LEU A 175 19.12 5.12 4.87
CA LEU A 175 19.02 6.47 4.31
C LEU A 175 19.83 7.52 5.08
N GLY A 176 20.36 7.17 6.26
CA GLY A 176 20.99 8.09 7.18
C GLY A 176 19.99 8.75 8.15
N PRO A 177 20.47 9.60 9.07
CA PRO A 177 19.62 10.24 10.07
C PRO A 177 18.59 11.19 9.40
N PRO A 178 17.37 11.29 9.95
CA PRO A 178 16.37 12.18 9.39
C PRO A 178 16.83 13.64 9.47
N PRO A 179 16.51 14.49 8.47
CA PRO A 179 16.84 15.90 8.51
C PRO A 179 16.26 16.60 9.76
N GLY A 180 17.01 17.52 10.36
CA GLY A 180 16.57 18.25 11.56
C GLY A 180 15.24 19.00 11.38
N ALA A 181 14.96 19.50 10.17
CA ALA A 181 13.68 20.11 9.82
C ALA A 181 12.49 19.13 9.93
N LEU A 182 12.70 17.86 9.60
CA LEU A 182 11.69 16.81 9.74
C LEU A 182 11.45 16.47 11.22
N LEU A 183 12.51 16.40 12.02
CA LEU A 183 12.42 16.20 13.47
C LEU A 183 11.67 17.35 14.16
N ALA A 184 11.94 18.60 13.76
CA ALA A 184 11.23 19.77 14.28
C ALA A 184 9.72 19.72 13.93
N LYS A 185 9.37 19.36 12.70
CA LYS A 185 7.98 19.15 12.29
C LYS A 185 7.31 18.05 13.10
N SER A 186 7.97 16.90 13.28
CA SER A 186 7.45 15.81 14.12
C SER A 186 7.16 16.27 15.55
N LYS A 187 8.07 17.02 16.18
CA LYS A 187 7.86 17.60 17.51
C LYS A 187 6.67 18.57 17.57
N ALA A 188 6.46 19.35 16.51
CA ALA A 188 5.29 20.24 16.41
C ALA A 188 3.98 19.46 16.26
N MET A 189 3.99 18.36 15.51
CA MET A 189 2.83 17.50 15.27
C MET A 189 2.34 16.77 16.52
N PHE A 190 3.20 16.51 17.52
CA PHE A 190 2.78 15.89 18.79
C PHE A 190 1.71 16.68 19.55
N LYS A 191 1.61 17.99 19.30
CA LYS A 191 0.61 18.84 19.95
C LYS A 191 -0.77 18.77 19.29
N HIS A 192 -0.90 18.05 18.17
CA HIS A 192 -2.13 17.99 17.39
C HIS A 192 -2.83 16.66 17.61
N ASN A 193 -4.03 16.72 18.20
CA ASN A 193 -4.91 15.58 18.31
C ASN A 193 -5.69 15.40 17.00
N TRP A 194 -5.92 14.15 16.63
CA TRP A 194 -6.82 13.80 15.55
C TRP A 194 -8.26 14.20 15.89
N PRO A 195 -9.09 14.53 14.89
CA PRO A 195 -10.50 14.88 15.10
C PRO A 195 -11.31 13.76 15.78
N SER A 196 -10.88 12.51 15.61
CA SER A 196 -11.49 11.35 16.23
C SER A 196 -10.39 10.39 16.66
N PRO A 197 -10.48 9.81 17.88
CA PRO A 197 -9.48 8.86 18.34
C PRO A 197 -9.49 7.59 17.47
N ILE A 198 -8.30 7.02 17.26
CA ILE A 198 -8.10 5.83 16.43
C ILE A 198 -7.60 4.70 17.32
N THR A 199 -8.16 3.50 17.15
CA THR A 199 -7.73 2.30 17.86
C THR A 199 -6.48 1.72 17.22
N ASN A 200 -5.43 1.50 18.00
CA ASN A 200 -4.20 0.84 17.55
C ASN A 200 -4.29 -0.70 17.63
N ASP A 201 -3.22 -1.39 17.24
CA ASP A 201 -3.15 -2.86 17.23
C ASP A 201 -3.27 -3.49 18.63
N THR A 202 -2.92 -2.74 19.68
CA THR A 202 -3.10 -3.17 21.08
C THR A 202 -4.52 -2.91 21.60
N ARG A 203 -5.46 -2.54 20.72
CA ARG A 203 -6.85 -2.15 21.02
C ARG A 203 -6.96 -0.94 21.96
N SER A 204 -5.91 -0.13 22.04
CA SER A 204 -5.88 1.11 22.80
C SER A 204 -6.37 2.26 21.94
N LEU A 205 -7.16 3.15 22.52
CA LEU A 205 -7.69 4.32 21.84
C LEU A 205 -6.64 5.44 21.90
N CYS A 206 -6.21 5.94 20.75
CA CYS A 206 -5.15 6.94 20.63
C CYS A 206 -5.69 8.23 20.01
N ASN A 207 -5.36 9.37 20.62
CA ASN A 207 -5.82 10.68 20.20
C ASN A 207 -4.85 11.36 19.22
N ASN A 208 -3.62 10.88 19.11
CA ASN A 208 -2.60 11.46 18.27
C ASN A 208 -1.59 10.37 17.83
N ALA A 209 -0.72 10.75 16.89
CA ALA A 209 0.30 9.86 16.34
C ALA A 209 1.32 9.40 17.40
N GLN A 210 1.58 10.19 18.44
CA GLN A 210 2.53 9.81 19.48
C GLN A 210 2.02 8.62 20.30
N GLU A 211 0.76 8.68 20.73
CA GLU A 211 0.07 7.59 21.44
C GLU A 211 -0.04 6.35 20.56
N PHE A 212 -0.38 6.52 19.28
CA PHE A 212 -0.58 5.42 18.36
C PHE A 212 0.70 4.63 18.08
N PHE A 213 1.82 5.33 17.85
CA PHE A 213 3.10 4.70 17.52
C PHE A 213 4.02 4.43 18.71
N GLY A 214 3.68 4.90 19.92
CA GLY A 214 4.53 4.74 21.10
C GLY A 214 5.81 5.59 21.06
N SER A 215 5.74 6.77 20.44
CA SER A 215 6.86 7.73 20.39
C SER A 215 7.00 8.49 21.74
N PRO A 216 8.11 9.23 22.00
CA PRO A 216 9.13 9.70 21.08
C PRO A 216 10.26 8.68 20.81
N PHE A 217 10.76 8.66 19.58
CA PHE A 217 11.90 7.82 19.17
C PHE A 217 13.25 8.53 19.16
N PHE A 218 13.25 9.86 19.34
CA PHE A 218 14.45 10.69 19.37
C PHE A 218 14.52 11.48 20.68
N ASN A 219 15.72 11.67 21.21
CA ASN A 219 15.94 12.52 22.38
C ASN A 219 15.91 14.02 22.05
N ALA A 220 16.16 14.86 23.07
CA ALA A 220 16.10 16.32 22.92
C ALA A 220 17.10 16.83 21.87
N GLU A 221 18.27 16.19 21.81
CA GLU A 221 19.39 16.49 20.92
C GLU A 221 19.19 15.91 19.49
N GLY A 222 18.14 15.11 19.27
CA GLY A 222 17.82 14.54 17.95
C GLY A 222 18.48 13.19 17.66
N TRP A 223 19.11 12.56 18.65
CA TRP A 223 19.65 11.22 18.54
C TRP A 223 18.54 10.17 18.67
N PHE A 224 18.61 9.14 17.83
CA PHE A 224 17.68 8.02 17.86
C PHE A 224 17.91 7.19 19.14
N THR A 225 16.84 6.92 19.90
CA THR A 225 16.96 6.20 21.17
C THR A 225 17.07 4.70 20.90
N THR A 226 18.24 4.11 21.11
CA THR A 226 18.45 2.67 20.91
C THR A 226 17.66 1.84 21.91
N ILE A 227 17.34 0.61 21.53
CA ILE A 227 16.84 -0.42 22.45
C ILE A 227 18.02 -0.77 23.36
N SER A 228 17.88 -0.58 24.67
CA SER A 228 18.69 -1.37 25.59
C SER A 228 18.23 -2.80 25.43
N TYR A 229 18.93 -3.59 24.59
CA TYR A 229 18.87 -5.02 24.77
C TYR A 229 19.49 -5.26 26.14
N ALA A 230 18.65 -5.43 27.16
CA ALA A 230 19.09 -6.06 28.38
C ALA A 230 19.55 -7.46 27.95
N ASN A 231 20.86 -7.66 27.89
CA ASN A 231 21.45 -8.97 27.77
C ASN A 231 20.92 -9.80 28.95
N THR A 232 20.10 -10.80 28.65
CA THR A 232 19.85 -11.97 29.49
C THR A 232 19.91 -13.20 28.61
#